data_AF-X0RG95-F1
#
_entry.id   AF-X0RG95-F1
#
_cell.length_a   1.000
_cell.length_b   1.000
_cell.length_c   1.000
_cell.angle_alpha   90.00
_cell.angle_beta   90.00
_cell.angle_gamma   90.00
#
_symmetry.space_group_name_H-M   'P 1'
#
loop_
_entity.id
_entity.type
_entity.pdbx_description
1 polymer ?
#
loop_
_entity_poly.entity_id
_entity_poly.type
_entity_poly.pdbx_seq_one_letter_code
_entity_poly.pdbx_strand_id
1 'polypeptide(L)'
;GRTSHFKRYGPGTILDAAAGTEYEFPAAGIDAARYVTVLQAELRAIASRLVMPEFMLTSDASNANYSSTMVAEGPAVKMFERMQHEMIEEDVELLRRVVEHATAVGRLPREAVAAVDIRGIAPTLTVRDRLRDARADQILLQCGAMSPRTMAMRHGLDPEKE
;
A
#
# COMPACT_ATOMS: atom_id res chain seq x y z
N GLY A 1 58.69 13.34 21.89
CA GLY A 1 57.86 12.15 21.64
C GLY A 1 57.12 11.82 22.92
N ARG A 2 55.79 11.78 22.88
CA ARG A 2 54.97 11.54 24.06
C ARG A 2 54.50 10.08 24.00
N THR A 3 55.03 9.24 24.88
CA THR A 3 54.70 7.81 24.96
C THR A 3 53.22 7.67 25.29
N SER A 4 52.45 6.98 24.44
CA SER A 4 51.06 6.62 24.73
C SER A 4 51.01 5.16 25.16
N HIS A 5 50.37 4.89 26.29
CA HIS A 5 50.14 3.54 26.79
C HIS A 5 48.71 3.13 26.44
N PHE A 6 48.56 2.17 25.53
CA PHE A 6 47.27 1.57 25.20
C PHE A 6 47.09 0.28 26.00
N LYS A 7 46.02 0.18 26.80
CA LYS A 7 45.62 -1.04 27.50
C LYS A 7 44.24 -1.46 26.99
N ARG A 8 44.13 -2.69 26.50
CA ARG A 8 42.85 -3.26 26.05
C ARG A 8 42.16 -3.92 27.25
N TYR A 9 40.94 -3.49 27.55
CA TYR A 9 40.11 -4.10 28.59
C TYR A 9 39.25 -5.21 27.99
N GLY A 10 38.99 -6.25 28.78
CA GLY A 10 38.09 -7.35 28.41
C GLY A 10 36.62 -6.99 28.65
N PRO A 11 35.67 -7.66 27.99
CA PRO A 11 34.24 -7.45 28.25
C PRO A 11 33.89 -7.72 29.72
N GLY A 12 33.07 -6.86 30.32
CA GLY A 12 32.68 -6.94 31.74
C GLY A 12 33.71 -6.41 32.74
N THR A 13 34.77 -5.74 32.29
CA THR A 13 35.75 -5.11 33.20
C THR A 13 35.14 -3.88 33.87
N ILE A 14 35.13 -3.85 35.20
CA ILE A 14 34.79 -2.65 35.99
C ILE A 14 36.06 -1.82 36.16
N LEU A 15 35.98 -0.53 35.86
CA LEU A 15 37.10 0.41 35.97
C LEU A 15 36.90 1.28 37.20
N ASP A 16 37.73 1.05 38.22
CA ASP A 16 37.77 1.91 39.40
C ASP A 16 38.68 3.11 39.12
N ALA A 17 38.10 4.30 39.04
CA ALA A 17 38.87 5.53 38.90
C ALA A 17 39.40 5.97 40.27
N ALA A 18 40.74 5.98 40.41
CA ALA A 18 41.37 6.61 41.57
C ALA A 18 41.10 8.13 41.57
N ALA A 19 41.04 8.75 42.75
CA ALA A 19 40.76 10.17 42.90
C ALA A 19 41.67 11.04 42.00
N GLY A 20 41.06 11.82 41.11
CA GLY A 20 41.77 12.68 40.14
C GLY A 20 42.05 12.03 38.77
N THR A 21 41.61 10.79 38.52
CA THR A 21 41.70 10.15 37.20
C THR A 21 40.37 10.23 36.46
N GLU A 22 40.36 10.86 35.29
CA GLU A 22 39.20 10.91 34.40
C GLU A 22 39.45 9.99 33.20
N TYR A 23 38.54 9.05 32.96
CA TYR A 23 38.60 8.15 31.81
C TYR A 23 37.74 8.72 30.68
N GLU A 24 38.38 9.15 29.60
CA GLU A 24 37.68 9.51 28.37
C GLU A 24 37.59 8.26 27.48
N PHE A 25 36.39 7.73 27.32
CA PHE A 25 36.14 6.68 26.34
C PHE A 25 35.90 7.37 24.99
N PRO A 26 36.65 7.02 23.93
CA PRO A 26 36.31 7.48 22.60
C PRO A 26 34.94 6.90 22.25
N ALA A 27 33.88 7.69 22.44
CA ALA A 27 32.59 7.40 21.86
C ALA A 27 32.79 7.46 20.36
N ALA A 28 32.68 6.32 19.67
CA ALA A 28 32.43 6.35 18.25
C ALA A 28 31.10 7.09 18.11
N GLY A 29 31.15 8.38 17.77
CA GLY A 29 29.99 9.28 17.64
C GLY A 29 29.14 8.93 16.43
N ILE A 30 28.75 7.65 16.33
CA ILE A 30 27.85 7.13 15.32
C ILE A 30 26.47 7.69 15.66
N ASP A 31 26.13 8.77 14.97
CA ASP A 31 24.78 9.32 15.00
C ASP A 31 23.84 8.37 14.23
N ALA A 32 23.21 7.45 14.96
CA ALA A 32 22.27 6.47 14.40
C ALA A 32 21.16 7.13 13.56
N ALA A 33 20.76 8.38 13.89
CA ALA A 33 19.72 9.10 13.16
C ALA A 33 20.14 9.41 11.70
N ARG A 34 21.44 9.64 11.44
CA ARG A 34 21.92 9.85 10.07
C ARG A 34 21.76 8.63 9.18
N TYR A 35 21.87 7.43 9.75
CA TYR A 35 21.69 6.18 8.99
C TYR A 35 20.23 5.91 8.64
N VAL A 36 19.28 6.35 9.47
CA VAL A 36 17.84 6.22 9.20
C VAL A 36 17.47 6.95 7.90
N THR A 37 17.97 8.17 7.69
CA THR A 37 17.69 8.94 6.47
C THR A 37 18.23 8.25 5.21
N VAL A 38 19.42 7.64 5.30
CA VAL A 38 20.01 6.87 4.20
C VAL A 38 19.15 5.65 3.90
N LEU A 39 18.77 4.88 4.92
CA LEU A 39 17.90 3.72 4.77
C LEU A 39 16.54 4.08 4.17
N GLN A 40 15.94 5.20 4.58
CA GLN A 40 14.69 5.69 3.99
C GLN A 40 14.85 6.04 2.50
N ALA A 41 15.98 6.61 2.08
CA ALA A 41 16.23 6.88 0.67
C ALA A 41 16.31 5.58 -0.16
N GLU A 42 17.00 4.56 0.37
CA GLU A 42 17.07 3.24 -0.26
C GLU A 42 15.70 2.57 -0.35
N LEU A 43 14.90 2.62 0.72
CA LEU A 43 13.54 2.07 0.75
C LEU A 43 12.61 2.74 -0.27
N ARG A 44 12.77 4.06 -0.51
CA ARG A 44 12.04 4.75 -1.59
C ARG A 44 12.43 4.26 -2.98
N ALA A 45 13.72 3.98 -3.21
CA ALA A 45 14.18 3.42 -4.48
C ALA A 45 13.58 2.01 -4.72
N ILE A 46 13.56 1.17 -3.67
CA ILE A 46 12.93 -0.16 -3.70
C ILE A 46 11.41 -0.05 -3.96
N ALA A 47 10.71 0.82 -3.23
CA ALA A 47 9.27 1.00 -3.40
C ALA A 47 8.90 1.48 -4.80
N SER A 48 9.71 2.38 -5.38
CA SER A 48 9.55 2.86 -6.77
C SER A 48 9.63 1.72 -7.78
N ARG A 49 10.52 0.73 -7.55
CA ARG A 49 10.62 -0.47 -8.40
C ARG A 49 9.36 -1.33 -8.34
N LEU A 50 8.65 -1.32 -7.22
CA LEU A 50 7.40 -2.05 -7.01
C LEU A 50 6.16 -1.25 -7.40
N VAL A 51 6.32 -0.04 -7.97
CA VAL A 51 5.22 0.86 -8.35
C VAL A 51 4.33 1.20 -7.15
N MET A 52 4.92 1.37 -5.97
CA MET A 52 4.19 1.78 -4.77
C MET A 52 4.95 2.87 -3.99
N PRO A 53 4.23 3.71 -3.23
CA PRO A 53 4.84 4.60 -2.25
C PRO A 53 5.61 3.83 -1.17
N GLU A 54 6.66 4.43 -0.61
CA GLU A 54 7.49 3.79 0.42
C GLU A 54 6.71 3.45 1.70
N PHE A 55 5.75 4.27 2.11
CA PHE A 55 4.92 3.96 3.28
C PHE A 55 4.10 2.67 3.11
N MET A 56 3.77 2.25 1.89
CA MET A 56 3.09 0.97 1.64
C MET A 56 4.05 -0.21 1.82
N LEU A 57 5.34 -0.01 1.56
CA LEU A 57 6.40 -1.00 1.74
C LEU A 57 6.84 -1.10 3.21
N THR A 58 6.95 0.02 3.91
CA THR A 58 7.48 0.08 5.28
C THR A 58 6.40 0.12 6.35
N SER A 59 5.14 0.33 5.96
CA SER A 59 4.00 0.57 6.86
C SER A 59 4.16 1.80 7.75
N ASP A 60 5.07 2.73 7.43
CA ASP A 60 5.28 3.97 8.16
C ASP A 60 4.52 5.14 7.53
N ALA A 61 3.32 5.42 8.07
CA ALA A 61 2.49 6.54 7.64
C ALA A 61 2.81 7.86 8.37
N SER A 62 3.88 7.94 9.16
CA SER A 62 4.23 9.13 9.95
C SER A 62 4.50 10.38 9.11
N ASN A 63 4.89 10.21 7.83
CA ASN A 63 5.15 11.29 6.87
C ASN A 63 3.98 11.59 5.93
N ALA A 64 2.83 10.94 6.11
CA ALA A 64 1.71 10.96 5.17
C ALA A 64 0.69 12.07 5.52
N ASN A 65 0.80 13.24 4.88
CA ASN A 65 -0.32 14.17 4.81
C ASN A 65 -1.37 13.61 3.84
N TYR A 66 -2.64 13.56 4.25
CA TYR A 66 -3.75 12.94 3.49
C TYR A 66 -3.81 13.31 2.00
N SER A 67 -3.48 14.57 1.64
CA SER A 67 -3.41 15.02 0.24
C SER A 67 -2.24 14.44 -0.55
N SER A 68 -1.09 14.22 0.10
CA SER A 68 0.10 13.63 -0.51
C SER A 68 -0.07 12.12 -0.71
N THR A 69 -0.80 11.46 0.19
CA THR A 69 -1.11 10.02 0.10
C THR A 69 -1.94 9.70 -1.13
N MET A 70 -3.07 10.38 -1.36
CA MET A 70 -3.93 10.10 -2.53
C MET A 70 -3.22 10.35 -3.87
N VAL A 71 -2.37 11.38 -3.96
CA VAL A 71 -1.61 11.66 -5.19
C VAL A 71 -0.50 10.64 -5.39
N ALA A 72 0.18 10.25 -4.31
CA ALA A 72 1.24 9.24 -4.35
C ALA A 72 0.71 7.84 -4.70
N GLU A 73 -0.53 7.53 -4.35
CA GLU A 73 -1.17 6.24 -4.64
C GLU A 73 -1.59 6.06 -6.10
N GLY A 74 -1.70 7.14 -6.89
CA GLY A 74 -2.20 7.08 -8.27
C GLY A 74 -1.51 6.01 -9.15
N PRO A 75 -0.16 5.96 -9.20
CA PRO A 75 0.57 4.90 -9.91
C PRO A 75 0.31 3.49 -9.34
N ALA A 76 0.22 3.35 -8.02
CA ALA A 76 -0.04 2.06 -7.37
C ALA A 76 -1.45 1.54 -7.70
N VAL A 77 -2.45 2.41 -7.67
CA VAL A 77 -3.83 2.09 -8.07
C VAL A 77 -3.86 1.58 -9.51
N LYS A 78 -3.18 2.26 -10.45
CA LYS A 78 -3.11 1.82 -11.86
C LYS A 78 -2.43 0.46 -12.02
N MET A 79 -1.37 0.22 -11.26
CA MET A 79 -0.70 -1.09 -11.24
C MET A 79 -1.62 -2.19 -10.72
N PHE A 80 -2.35 -1.94 -9.62
CA PHE A 80 -3.29 -2.89 -9.05
C PHE A 80 -4.49 -3.13 -9.97
N GLU A 81 -5.02 -2.11 -10.65
CA GLU A 81 -6.07 -2.26 -11.68
C GLU A 81 -5.60 -3.18 -12.81
N ARG A 82 -4.34 -3.03 -13.26
CA ARG A 82 -3.74 -3.92 -14.26
C ARG A 82 -3.64 -5.36 -13.75
N MET A 83 -3.19 -5.55 -12.51
CA MET A 83 -3.12 -6.90 -11.91
C MET A 83 -4.50 -7.54 -11.77
N GLN A 84 -5.51 -6.78 -11.33
CA GLN A 84 -6.89 -7.26 -11.27
C GLN A 84 -7.42 -7.68 -12.65
N HIS A 85 -7.08 -6.94 -13.69
CA HIS A 85 -7.46 -7.29 -15.06
C HIS A 85 -6.80 -8.59 -15.52
N GLU A 86 -5.49 -8.74 -15.34
CA GLU A 86 -4.74 -9.97 -15.68
C GLU A 86 -5.32 -11.19 -14.95
N MET A 87 -5.60 -11.06 -13.64
CA MET A 87 -6.22 -12.13 -12.85
C MET A 87 -7.62 -12.50 -13.39
N ILE A 88 -8.45 -11.51 -13.74
CA ILE A 88 -9.78 -11.75 -14.30
C ILE A 88 -9.69 -12.50 -15.63
N GLU A 89 -8.78 -12.10 -16.52
CA GLU A 89 -8.62 -12.77 -17.81
C GLU A 89 -8.23 -14.24 -17.64
N GLU A 90 -7.27 -14.52 -16.75
CA GLU A 90 -6.82 -15.87 -16.42
C GLU A 90 -7.95 -16.71 -15.79
N ASP A 91 -8.68 -16.15 -14.82
CA ASP A 91 -9.78 -16.84 -14.15
C ASP A 91 -10.95 -17.12 -15.10
N VAL A 92 -11.33 -16.16 -15.95
CA VAL A 92 -12.40 -16.34 -16.94
C VAL A 92 -12.03 -17.41 -17.95
N GLU A 93 -10.78 -17.43 -18.42
CA GLU A 93 -10.28 -18.47 -19.32
C GLU A 93 -10.29 -19.86 -18.66
N LEU A 94 -9.87 -19.97 -17.41
CA LEU A 94 -9.94 -21.21 -16.64
C LEU A 94 -11.40 -21.69 -16.53
N LEU A 95 -12.31 -20.80 -16.14
CA LEU A 95 -13.72 -21.15 -15.94
C LEU A 95 -14.40 -21.55 -17.25
N ARG A 96 -14.03 -20.94 -18.39
CA ARG A 96 -14.50 -21.36 -19.71
C ARG A 96 -14.12 -22.82 -19.99
N ARG A 97 -12.86 -23.20 -19.73
CA ARG A 97 -12.39 -24.59 -19.88
C ARG A 97 -13.12 -25.55 -18.95
N VAL A 98 -13.48 -25.11 -17.74
CA VAL A 98 -14.29 -25.90 -16.80
C VAL A 98 -15.67 -26.18 -17.38
N VAL A 99 -16.33 -25.19 -17.97
CA VAL A 99 -17.64 -25.36 -18.64
C VAL A 99 -17.53 -26.33 -19.81
N GLU A 100 -16.54 -26.14 -20.69
CA GLU A 100 -16.29 -27.02 -21.83
C GLU A 100 -16.07 -28.48 -21.37
N HIS A 101 -15.21 -28.70 -20.37
CA HIS A 101 -14.96 -30.02 -19.81
C HIS A 101 -16.24 -30.63 -19.23
N ALA A 102 -17.02 -29.86 -18.46
CA ALA A 102 -18.28 -30.31 -17.88
C ALA A 102 -19.30 -30.73 -18.96
N THR A 103 -19.33 -30.07 -20.12
CA THR A 103 -20.16 -30.50 -21.26
C THR A 103 -19.62 -31.76 -21.92
N ALA A 104 -18.30 -31.90 -22.06
CA ALA A 104 -17.66 -33.06 -22.68
C ALA A 104 -17.92 -34.35 -21.89
N VAL A 105 -17.95 -34.27 -20.55
CA VAL A 105 -18.26 -35.41 -19.67
C VAL A 105 -19.76 -35.58 -19.40
N GLY A 106 -20.63 -34.78 -20.04
CA GLY A 106 -22.09 -34.88 -19.92
C GLY A 106 -22.67 -34.38 -18.59
N ARG A 107 -21.91 -33.62 -17.79
CA ARG A 107 -22.41 -32.98 -16.56
C ARG A 107 -23.23 -31.72 -16.85
N LEU A 108 -22.99 -31.08 -17.99
CA LEU A 108 -23.77 -29.96 -18.50
C LEU A 108 -24.27 -30.26 -19.91
N PRO A 109 -25.43 -29.71 -20.32
CA PRO A 109 -25.90 -29.77 -21.70
C PRO A 109 -24.90 -29.09 -22.65
N ARG A 110 -24.83 -29.54 -23.91
CA ARG A 110 -23.87 -29.01 -24.88
C ARG A 110 -24.09 -27.53 -25.19
N GLU A 111 -25.34 -27.07 -25.12
CA GLU A 111 -25.73 -25.67 -25.27
C GLU A 111 -25.16 -24.75 -24.17
N ALA A 112 -24.73 -25.30 -23.03
CA ALA A 112 -24.20 -24.50 -21.92
C ALA A 112 -22.94 -23.71 -22.31
N VAL A 113 -22.11 -24.22 -23.23
CA VAL A 113 -20.92 -23.49 -23.72
C VAL A 113 -21.29 -22.18 -24.42
N ALA A 114 -22.44 -22.15 -25.11
CA ALA A 114 -22.92 -20.96 -25.82
C ALA A 114 -23.87 -20.09 -24.98
N ALA A 115 -24.54 -20.69 -23.98
CA ALA A 115 -25.55 -20.03 -23.17
C ALA A 115 -24.99 -19.34 -21.92
N VAL A 116 -23.77 -19.69 -21.48
CA VAL A 116 -23.16 -19.15 -20.26
C VAL A 116 -22.16 -18.04 -20.59
N ASP A 117 -22.42 -16.84 -20.06
CA ASP A 117 -21.49 -15.72 -20.07
C ASP A 117 -20.77 -15.63 -18.72
N ILE A 118 -19.44 -15.64 -18.73
CA ILE A 118 -18.60 -15.63 -17.51
C ILE A 118 -17.94 -14.25 -17.41
N ARG A 119 -18.21 -13.56 -16.31
CA ARG A 119 -17.67 -12.21 -16.05
C ARG A 119 -16.95 -12.18 -14.71
N GLY A 120 -15.69 -11.74 -14.72
CA GLY A 120 -14.97 -11.36 -13.51
C GLY A 120 -15.25 -9.91 -13.13
N ILE A 121 -15.53 -9.66 -11.84
CA ILE A 121 -15.76 -8.31 -11.30
C ILE A 121 -14.77 -8.10 -10.16
N ALA A 122 -13.83 -7.17 -10.35
CA ALA A 122 -12.83 -6.84 -9.34
C ALA A 122 -13.39 -5.89 -8.26
N PRO A 123 -12.88 -5.98 -7.02
CA PRO A 123 -13.20 -5.01 -5.98
C PRO A 123 -12.58 -3.63 -6.29
N THR A 124 -13.23 -2.56 -5.81
CA THR A 124 -12.70 -1.20 -5.94
C THR A 124 -11.45 -1.00 -5.08
N LEU A 125 -10.39 -0.44 -5.67
CA LEU A 125 -9.09 -0.24 -5.02
C LEU A 125 -8.94 1.09 -4.27
N THR A 126 -9.78 2.08 -4.56
CA THR A 126 -9.69 3.41 -3.96
C THR A 126 -10.51 3.51 -2.67
N VAL A 127 -9.85 3.89 -1.57
CA VAL A 127 -10.54 4.32 -0.35
C VAL A 127 -11.00 5.76 -0.56
N ARG A 128 -12.30 5.94 -0.82
CA ARG A 128 -12.92 7.25 -1.03
C ARG A 128 -12.77 8.13 0.22
N ASP A 129 -12.40 9.40 0.03
CA ASP A 129 -12.64 10.43 1.04
C ASP A 129 -14.14 10.72 1.07
N ARG A 130 -14.88 9.99 1.90
CA ARG A 130 -16.34 10.13 1.98
C ARG A 130 -16.77 11.57 2.26
N LEU A 131 -15.95 12.37 2.97
CA LEU A 131 -16.28 13.76 3.29
C LEU A 131 -16.05 14.68 2.09
N ARG A 132 -14.94 14.53 1.36
CA ARG A 132 -14.73 15.32 0.12
C ARG A 132 -15.72 14.94 -0.96
N ASP A 133 -16.00 13.65 -1.13
CA ASP A 133 -16.96 13.18 -2.13
C ASP A 133 -18.37 13.70 -1.81
N ALA A 134 -18.80 13.63 -0.54
CA ALA A 134 -20.10 14.17 -0.14
C ALA A 134 -20.19 15.70 -0.32
N ARG A 135 -19.10 16.45 -0.06
CA ARG A 135 -19.05 17.90 -0.31
C ARG A 135 -19.11 18.24 -1.80
N ALA A 136 -18.41 17.47 -2.64
CA ALA A 136 -18.48 17.64 -4.08
C ALA A 136 -19.89 17.35 -4.61
N ASP A 137 -20.51 16.26 -4.14
CA ASP A 137 -21.89 15.91 -4.50
C ASP A 137 -22.90 16.96 -4.01
N GLN A 138 -22.69 17.56 -2.83
CA GLN A 138 -23.51 18.68 -2.33
C GLN A 138 -23.47 19.88 -3.28
N ILE A 139 -22.30 20.23 -3.82
CA ILE A 139 -22.15 21.32 -4.80
C ILE A 139 -22.92 20.97 -6.08
N LEU A 140 -22.83 19.71 -6.53
CA LEU A 140 -23.50 19.24 -7.75
C LEU A 140 -25.03 19.22 -7.60
N LEU A 141 -25.55 18.90 -6.42
CA LEU A 141 -26.96 19.04 -6.08
C LEU A 141 -27.39 20.50 -6.08
N GLN A 142 -26.62 21.38 -5.44
CA GLN A 142 -26.94 22.81 -5.35
C GLN A 142 -26.98 23.50 -6.71
N CYS A 143 -26.08 23.13 -7.63
CA CYS A 143 -26.08 23.69 -8.99
C CYS A 143 -27.05 22.97 -9.95
N GLY A 144 -27.81 21.98 -9.48
CA GLY A 144 -28.78 21.23 -10.28
C GLY A 144 -28.16 20.28 -11.31
N ALA A 145 -26.84 20.07 -11.27
CA ALA A 145 -26.15 19.14 -12.16
C ALA A 145 -26.32 17.67 -11.75
N MET A 146 -26.86 17.41 -10.55
CA MET A 146 -27.09 16.07 -10.03
C MET A 146 -28.42 15.99 -9.27
N SER A 147 -29.05 14.81 -9.29
CA SER A 147 -30.25 14.53 -8.50
C SER A 147 -29.92 13.86 -7.16
N PRO A 148 -30.76 14.02 -6.11
CA PRO A 148 -30.59 13.30 -4.84
C PRO A 148 -30.55 11.78 -5.02
N ARG A 149 -31.34 11.25 -5.96
CA ARG A 149 -31.34 9.83 -6.34
C ARG A 149 -29.98 9.37 -6.86
N THR A 150 -29.35 10.18 -7.71
CA THR A 150 -28.02 9.89 -8.26
C THR A 150 -26.95 9.91 -7.16
N MET A 151 -27.06 10.82 -6.18
CA MET A 151 -26.17 10.86 -5.03
C MET A 151 -26.32 9.62 -4.15
N ALA A 152 -27.55 9.23 -3.80
CA ALA A 152 -27.81 8.02 -3.01
C ALA A 152 -27.18 6.77 -3.65
N MET A 153 -27.38 6.57 -4.96
CA MET A 153 -26.77 5.46 -5.70
C MET A 153 -25.23 5.52 -5.69
N ARG A 154 -24.63 6.71 -5.81
CA ARG A 154 -23.16 6.88 -5.74
C ARG A 154 -22.56 6.47 -4.40
N HIS A 155 -23.30 6.69 -3.31
CA HIS A 155 -22.92 6.30 -1.95
C HIS A 155 -23.37 4.89 -1.56
N GLY A 156 -23.99 4.15 -2.50
CA GLY A 156 -24.46 2.78 -2.26
C GLY A 156 -25.71 2.71 -1.38
N LEU A 157 -26.47 3.80 -1.31
CA LEU A 157 -27.75 3.91 -0.59
C LEU A 157 -28.91 3.60 -1.54
N ASP A 158 -30.01 3.08 -0.98
CA ASP A 158 -31.24 2.77 -1.72
C ASP A 158 -32.13 4.03 -1.82
N PRO A 159 -32.28 4.64 -3.01
CA PRO A 159 -33.00 5.90 -3.18
C PRO A 159 -34.52 5.79 -3.01
N GLU A 160 -35.07 4.58 -2.91
CA GLU A 160 -36.51 4.36 -2.67
C GLU A 160 -36.82 4.23 -1.17
N LYS A 161 -35.79 4.09 -0.32
CA LYS A 161 -35.94 3.91 1.14
C LYS A 161 -35.46 5.09 2.00
N GLU A 162 -34.55 5.91 1.49
CA GLU A 162 -34.08 7.16 2.12
C GLU A 162 -34.59 8.39 1.37
#